data_AF-A0A5V6GI06-F1
#
_entry.id   AF-A0A5V6GI06-F1
#
_cell.length_a   1.000
_cell.length_b   1.000
_cell.length_c   1.000
_cell.angle_alpha   90.00
_cell.angle_beta   90.00
_cell.angle_gamma   90.00
#
_symmetry.space_group_name_H-M   'P 1'
#
loop_
_entity.id
_entity.type
_entity.pdbx_description
1 polymer ?
#
loop_
_entity_poly.entity_id
_entity_poly.type
_entity_poly.pdbx_seq_one_letter_code
_entity_poly.pdbx_strand_id
1 'polypeptide(L)'
;DGPTAIYLSGKLAPELLGAIAVAAYSYMALVPLIQPPIMKALTTEKERKIRMVQLRTVSKREKILFPAVLLLLVALLLPDAAPLLGMFCFGNLMRESGVVERLSDTVQNGLINIVTIFLGLSVGAKLVADKFLQPQTLGILVLGVIAFGIGTAAGVLMAKLLNLCSKNKINPLIGSAGVSAVPMAARV
;
A
#
# COMPACT_ATOMS: atom_id res chain seq x y z
N ASP A 1 -0.48 4.40 -0.50
CA ASP A 1 0.76 4.03 0.19
C ASP A 1 1.54 5.28 0.60
N GLY A 2 1.86 5.43 1.88
CA GLY A 2 2.42 6.66 2.46
C GLY A 2 3.80 7.06 1.88
N PRO A 3 4.82 6.18 1.95
CA PRO A 3 6.16 6.49 1.42
C PRO A 3 6.17 6.87 -0.06
N THR A 4 5.41 6.14 -0.89
CA THR A 4 5.29 6.43 -2.33
C THR A 4 4.56 7.74 -2.60
N ALA A 5 3.49 8.04 -1.85
CA ALA A 5 2.76 9.29 -1.99
C ALA A 5 3.62 10.51 -1.62
N ILE A 6 4.41 10.41 -0.55
CA ILE A 6 5.37 11.46 -0.15
C ILE A 6 6.44 11.64 -1.23
N TYR A 7 7.01 10.55 -1.76
CA TYR A 7 8.00 10.62 -2.82
C TYR A 7 7.46 11.30 -4.08
N LEU A 8 6.28 10.91 -4.53
CA LEU A 8 5.66 11.44 -5.74
C LEU A 8 5.25 12.91 -5.56
N SER A 9 4.64 13.25 -4.41
CA SER A 9 4.30 14.63 -4.08
C SER A 9 5.55 15.51 -4.00
N GLY A 10 6.65 15.01 -3.43
CA GLY A 10 7.92 15.73 -3.37
C GLY A 10 8.52 16.05 -4.74
N LYS A 11 8.15 15.30 -5.79
CA LYS A 11 8.58 15.56 -7.17
C LYS A 11 7.58 16.38 -7.98
N LEU A 12 6.28 16.15 -7.80
CA LEU A 12 5.23 16.73 -8.65
C LEU A 12 4.57 17.98 -8.04
N ALA A 13 4.36 18.00 -6.73
CA ALA A 13 3.69 19.09 -6.03
C ALA A 13 4.27 19.27 -4.61
N PRO A 14 5.51 19.79 -4.49
CA PRO A 14 6.20 19.91 -3.20
C PRO A 14 5.47 20.80 -2.18
N GLU A 15 4.67 21.75 -2.67
CA GLU A 15 3.85 22.66 -1.88
C GLU A 15 2.63 21.99 -1.24
N LEU A 16 2.14 20.88 -1.81
CA LEU A 16 0.99 20.12 -1.30
C LEU A 16 1.40 18.95 -0.38
N LEU A 17 2.69 18.69 -0.25
CA LEU A 17 3.24 17.52 0.44
C LEU A 17 2.72 17.38 1.88
N GLY A 18 2.63 18.49 2.62
CA GLY A 18 2.14 18.48 4.00
C GLY A 18 0.70 17.95 4.08
N ALA A 19 -0.21 18.53 3.30
CA ALA A 19 -1.61 18.13 3.29
C ALA A 19 -1.80 16.69 2.78
N ILE A 20 -1.09 16.29 1.72
CA ILE A 20 -1.15 14.93 1.17
C ILE A 20 -0.67 13.89 2.19
N ALA A 21 0.46 14.13 2.87
CA ALA A 21 1.00 13.20 3.85
C ALA A 21 0.08 13.05 5.07
N VAL A 22 -0.45 14.16 5.60
CA VAL A 22 -1.42 14.14 6.71
C VAL A 22 -2.67 13.37 6.32
N ALA A 23 -3.25 13.67 5.14
CA ALA A 23 -4.41 12.97 4.63
C ALA A 23 -4.13 11.47 4.43
N ALA A 24 -2.98 11.10 3.86
CA ALA A 24 -2.62 9.71 3.59
C ALA A 24 -2.59 8.87 4.88
N TYR A 25 -1.85 9.30 5.90
CA TYR A 25 -1.74 8.54 7.15
C TYR A 25 -3.03 8.57 7.97
N SER A 26 -3.76 9.70 7.98
CA SER A 26 -5.07 9.78 8.63
C SER A 26 -6.08 8.80 8.01
N TYR A 27 -6.20 8.79 6.68
CA TYR A 27 -7.11 7.87 6.01
C TYR A 27 -6.68 6.40 6.08
N MET A 28 -5.38 6.11 6.09
CA MET A 28 -4.88 4.76 6.36
C MET A 28 -5.33 4.24 7.73
N ALA A 29 -5.39 5.10 8.74
CA ALA A 29 -5.91 4.74 10.06
C ALA A 29 -7.45 4.61 10.10
N LEU A 30 -8.16 5.29 9.19
CA LEU A 30 -9.62 5.22 9.07
C LEU A 30 -10.12 4.06 8.21
N VAL A 31 -9.22 3.23 7.66
CA VAL A 31 -9.58 2.02 6.90
C VAL A 31 -10.60 1.12 7.65
N PRO A 32 -10.48 0.86 8.97
CA PRO A 32 -11.46 0.09 9.73
C PRO A 32 -12.86 0.71 9.78
N LEU A 33 -12.98 2.02 9.57
CA LEU A 33 -14.27 2.72 9.51
C LEU A 33 -14.85 2.70 8.09
N ILE A 34 -14.00 2.86 7.08
CA ILE A 34 -14.41 3.04 5.67
C ILE A 34 -14.69 1.69 4.99
N GLN A 35 -13.84 0.69 5.19
CA GLN A 35 -13.88 -0.58 4.45
C GLN A 35 -15.09 -1.46 4.80
N PRO A 36 -15.48 -1.66 6.09
CA PRO A 36 -16.58 -2.57 6.43
C PRO A 36 -17.96 -2.18 5.89
N PRO A 37 -18.39 -0.89 5.91
CA PRO A 37 -19.64 -0.48 5.27
C PRO A 37 -19.69 -0.83 3.78
N ILE A 38 -18.58 -0.63 3.05
CA ILE A 38 -18.48 -0.93 1.62
C ILE A 38 -18.55 -2.43 1.37
N MET A 39 -17.85 -3.23 2.18
CA MET A 39 -17.98 -4.68 2.14
C MET A 39 -19.42 -5.12 2.38
N LYS A 40 -20.10 -4.51 3.36
CA LYS A 40 -21.51 -4.78 3.67
C LYS A 40 -22.44 -4.45 2.50
N ALA A 41 -22.19 -3.34 1.81
CA ALA A 41 -23.01 -2.88 0.69
C ALA A 41 -22.83 -3.70 -0.60
N LEU A 42 -21.59 -4.11 -0.91
CA LEU A 42 -21.27 -4.72 -2.21
C LEU A 42 -21.20 -6.25 -2.23
N THR A 43 -21.05 -6.91 -1.07
CA THR A 43 -20.90 -8.37 -1.01
C THR A 43 -22.11 -9.05 -0.37
N THR A 44 -22.41 -10.27 -0.80
CA THR A 44 -23.50 -11.08 -0.24
C THR A 44 -22.99 -12.04 0.85
N GLU A 45 -23.87 -12.50 1.74
CA GLU A 45 -23.48 -13.47 2.77
C GLU A 45 -22.94 -14.79 2.20
N LYS A 46 -23.49 -15.23 1.06
CA LYS A 46 -23.04 -16.46 0.37
C LYS A 46 -21.59 -16.33 -0.07
N GLU A 47 -21.21 -15.18 -0.62
CA GLU A 47 -19.83 -14.91 -1.06
C GLU A 47 -18.85 -14.81 0.12
N ARG A 48 -19.27 -14.20 1.23
CA ARG A 48 -18.42 -14.06 2.43
C ARG A 48 -18.07 -15.41 3.06
N LYS A 49 -18.92 -16.42 2.88
CA LYS A 49 -18.74 -17.79 3.42
C LYS A 49 -17.88 -18.70 2.51
N ILE A 50 -17.34 -18.19 1.41
CA ILE A 50 -16.41 -18.94 0.54
C ILE A 50 -15.17 -19.35 1.36
N ARG A 51 -14.88 -20.65 1.38
CA ARG A 51 -13.68 -21.22 2.00
C ARG A 51 -12.50 -21.07 1.06
N MET A 52 -11.46 -20.38 1.51
CA MET A 52 -10.22 -20.26 0.77
C MET A 52 -9.39 -21.53 0.93
N VAL A 53 -8.74 -21.93 -0.16
CA VAL A 53 -7.78 -23.04 -0.16
C VAL A 53 -6.52 -22.62 0.59
N GLN A 54 -5.88 -23.58 1.27
CA GLN A 54 -4.57 -23.38 1.88
C GLN A 54 -3.55 -22.90 0.83
N LEU A 55 -2.65 -22.01 1.26
CA LEU A 55 -1.60 -21.47 0.39
C LEU A 55 -0.67 -22.59 -0.07
N ARG A 56 -0.17 -22.50 -1.30
CA ARG A 56 0.85 -23.41 -1.80
C ARG A 56 2.15 -23.25 -1.00
N THR A 57 2.93 -24.31 -0.92
CA THR A 57 4.31 -24.23 -0.39
C THR A 57 5.16 -23.45 -1.38
N VAL A 58 5.70 -22.31 -0.95
CA VAL A 58 6.58 -21.48 -1.77
C VAL A 58 8.02 -21.85 -1.47
N SER A 59 8.78 -22.24 -2.49
CA SER A 59 10.18 -22.63 -2.32
C SER A 59 11.05 -21.44 -1.92
N LYS A 60 12.14 -21.69 -1.18
CA LYS A 60 13.07 -20.62 -0.80
C LYS A 60 13.69 -19.93 -2.01
N ARG A 61 13.99 -20.70 -3.08
CA ARG A 61 14.51 -20.17 -4.35
C ARG A 61 13.50 -19.24 -5.02
N GLU A 62 12.22 -19.59 -5.04
CA GLU A 62 11.17 -18.75 -5.61
C GLU A 62 11.06 -17.41 -4.89
N LYS A 63 11.14 -17.39 -3.55
CA LYS A 63 11.13 -16.14 -2.78
C LYS A 63 12.34 -15.23 -3.08
N ILE A 64 13.52 -15.83 -3.27
CA ILE A 64 14.76 -15.09 -3.59
C ILE A 64 14.73 -14.55 -5.03
N LEU A 65 14.24 -15.33 -5.99
CA LEU A 65 14.20 -14.92 -7.40
C LEU A 65 13.07 -13.92 -7.68
N PHE A 66 11.97 -13.95 -6.92
CA PHE A 66 10.83 -13.05 -7.11
C PHE A 66 11.21 -11.55 -7.22
N PRO A 67 11.95 -10.95 -6.26
CA PRO A 67 12.34 -9.54 -6.37
C PRO A 67 13.27 -9.26 -7.57
N ALA A 68 14.12 -10.21 -7.97
CA ALA A 68 15.00 -10.04 -9.13
C ALA A 68 14.21 -10.03 -10.44
N VAL A 69 13.26 -10.96 -10.60
CA VAL A 69 12.36 -11.02 -11.77
C VAL A 69 11.47 -9.78 -11.82
N LEU A 70 10.93 -9.35 -10.67
CA LEU A 70 10.13 -8.13 -10.58
C LEU A 70 10.93 -6.90 -11.00
N LEU A 71 12.18 -6.77 -10.52
CA LEU A 71 13.05 -5.65 -10.87
C LEU A 71 13.39 -5.63 -12.36
N LEU A 72 13.71 -6.79 -12.96
CA LEU A 72 13.93 -6.89 -14.40
C LEU A 72 12.69 -6.48 -15.18
N LEU A 73 11.50 -6.97 -14.80
CA LEU A 73 10.25 -6.63 -15.45
C LEU A 73 9.98 -5.11 -15.41
N VAL A 74 10.25 -4.48 -14.26
CA VAL A 74 10.12 -3.02 -14.09
C VAL A 74 11.13 -2.28 -14.97
N ALA A 75 12.38 -2.73 -15.01
CA ALA A 75 13.42 -2.10 -15.83
C ALA A 75 13.08 -2.15 -17.33
N LEU A 76 12.43 -3.22 -17.81
CA LEU A 76 12.02 -3.35 -19.21
C LEU A 76 10.73 -2.58 -19.53
N LEU A 77 9.72 -2.62 -18.66
CA LEU A 77 8.37 -2.10 -18.98
C LEU A 77 8.10 -0.69 -18.47
N LEU A 78 8.65 -0.30 -17.32
CA LEU A 78 8.35 0.98 -16.66
C LEU A 78 9.57 1.49 -15.85
N PRO A 79 10.61 2.01 -16.52
CA PRO A 79 11.86 2.41 -15.87
C PRO A 79 11.67 3.56 -14.86
N ASP A 80 10.65 4.40 -15.02
CA ASP A 80 10.34 5.49 -14.08
C ASP A 80 9.96 4.98 -12.67
N ALA A 81 9.47 3.74 -12.55
CA ALA A 81 9.17 3.09 -11.28
C ALA A 81 10.38 2.36 -10.67
N ALA A 82 11.49 2.24 -11.40
CA ALA A 82 12.71 1.57 -10.95
C ALA A 82 13.29 2.08 -9.61
N PRO A 83 13.35 3.39 -9.30
CA PRO A 83 13.88 3.83 -8.01
C PRO A 83 13.03 3.37 -6.82
N LEU A 84 11.70 3.28 -6.99
CA LEU A 84 10.80 2.84 -5.93
C LEU A 84 10.81 1.32 -5.80
N LEU A 85 10.55 0.61 -6.90
CA LEU A 85 10.45 -0.84 -6.90
C LEU A 85 11.83 -1.51 -6.72
N GLY A 86 12.92 -0.88 -7.14
CA GLY A 86 14.28 -1.33 -6.89
C GLY A 86 14.63 -1.31 -5.41
N MET A 87 14.37 -0.20 -4.71
CA MET A 87 14.62 -0.12 -3.27
C MET A 87 13.71 -1.06 -2.48
N PHE A 88 12.46 -1.24 -2.92
CA PHE A 88 11.54 -2.24 -2.36
C PHE A 88 12.08 -3.67 -2.55
N CYS A 89 12.51 -4.02 -3.77
CA CYS A 89 13.07 -5.34 -4.08
C CYS A 89 14.38 -5.62 -3.34
N PHE A 90 15.21 -4.59 -3.12
CA PHE A 90 16.43 -4.71 -2.32
C PHE A 90 16.12 -5.07 -0.87
N GLY A 91 15.14 -4.40 -0.25
CA GLY A 91 14.64 -4.76 1.08
C GLY A 91 14.12 -6.21 1.15
N ASN A 92 13.34 -6.62 0.14
CA ASN A 92 12.83 -7.98 0.03
C ASN A 92 13.96 -9.01 -0.12
N LEU A 93 14.95 -8.74 -0.97
CA LEU A 93 16.09 -9.63 -1.18
C LEU A 93 16.96 -9.76 0.07
N MET A 94 17.20 -8.68 0.82
CA MET A 94 17.94 -8.77 2.09
C MET A 94 17.24 -9.70 3.10
N ARG A 95 15.90 -9.59 3.19
CA ARG A 95 15.09 -10.44 4.06
C ARG A 95 15.07 -11.90 3.60
N GLU A 96 14.95 -12.12 2.29
CA GLU A 96 14.81 -13.48 1.75
C GLU A 96 16.15 -14.18 1.50
N SER A 97 17.26 -13.45 1.36
CA SER A 97 18.58 -14.04 1.12
C SER A 97 19.10 -14.85 2.31
N GLY A 98 18.80 -14.41 3.55
CA GLY A 98 19.20 -15.12 4.78
C GLY A 98 20.70 -15.07 5.11
N VAL A 99 21.54 -14.49 4.26
CA VAL A 99 22.99 -14.33 4.51
C VAL A 99 23.36 -12.95 5.06
N VAL A 100 22.42 -12.01 5.03
CA VAL A 100 22.61 -10.60 5.43
C VAL A 100 21.69 -10.23 6.61
N GLU A 101 21.54 -11.13 7.58
CA GLU A 101 20.64 -10.94 8.74
C GLU A 101 20.88 -9.60 9.45
N ARG A 102 22.14 -9.26 9.75
CA ARG A 102 22.50 -7.98 10.37
C ARG A 102 22.01 -6.77 9.57
N LEU A 103 22.09 -6.81 8.25
CA LEU A 103 21.63 -5.71 7.39
C LEU A 103 20.10 -5.66 7.36
N SER A 104 19.45 -6.80 7.18
CA SER A 104 17.98 -6.88 7.20
C SER A 104 17.41 -6.35 8.51
N ASP A 105 17.99 -6.74 9.65
CA ASP A 105 17.58 -6.29 10.99
C ASP A 105 17.85 -4.81 11.22
N THR A 106 18.99 -4.31 10.76
CA THR A 106 19.31 -2.89 10.84
C THR A 106 18.33 -2.06 10.00
N VAL A 107 17.98 -2.54 8.80
CA VAL A 107 17.06 -1.83 7.89
C VAL A 107 15.65 -1.76 8.47
N GLN A 108 15.09 -2.88 8.93
CA GLN A 108 13.70 -2.92 9.43
C GLN A 108 13.51 -2.26 10.80
N ASN A 109 14.58 -2.16 11.60
CA ASN A 109 14.54 -1.55 12.93
C ASN A 109 15.27 -0.19 12.95
N GLY A 110 16.59 -0.22 13.13
CA GLY A 110 17.39 0.98 13.43
C GLY A 110 17.29 2.06 12.36
N LEU A 111 17.51 1.70 11.09
CA LEU A 111 17.52 2.64 9.98
C LEU A 111 16.12 3.23 9.72
N ILE A 112 15.08 2.39 9.65
CA ILE A 112 13.72 2.87 9.44
C ILE A 112 13.27 3.80 10.56
N ASN A 113 13.59 3.51 11.83
CA ASN A 113 13.22 4.38 12.93
C ASN A 113 13.87 5.77 12.81
N ILE A 114 15.17 5.83 12.46
CA ILE A 114 15.89 7.10 12.27
C ILE A 114 15.31 7.88 11.09
N VAL A 115 15.19 7.23 9.93
CA VAL A 115 14.70 7.89 8.70
C VAL A 115 13.25 8.34 8.86
N THR A 116 12.42 7.59 9.58
CA THR A 116 11.02 7.95 9.85
C THR A 116 10.93 9.22 10.69
N ILE A 117 11.79 9.38 11.70
CA ILE A 117 11.84 10.62 12.50
C ILE A 117 12.18 11.80 11.60
N PHE A 118 13.26 11.71 10.83
CA PHE A 118 13.66 12.81 9.93
C PHE A 118 12.63 13.11 8.87
N LEU A 119 12.00 12.08 8.30
CA LEU A 119 10.92 12.24 7.33
C LEU A 119 9.71 12.92 7.97
N GLY A 120 9.31 12.51 9.17
CA GLY A 120 8.20 13.09 9.92
C GLY A 120 8.42 14.57 10.21
N LEU A 121 9.61 14.95 10.69
CA LEU A 121 9.99 16.35 10.88
C LEU A 121 10.00 17.12 9.55
N SER A 122 10.51 16.52 8.47
CA SER A 122 10.58 17.16 7.15
C SER A 122 9.20 17.40 6.54
N VAL A 123 8.27 16.44 6.70
CA VAL A 123 6.86 16.60 6.33
C VAL A 123 6.20 17.68 7.20
N GLY A 124 6.46 17.66 8.50
CA GLY A 124 5.96 18.66 9.45
C GLY A 124 6.42 20.08 9.12
N ALA A 125 7.66 20.24 8.64
CA ALA A 125 8.19 21.52 8.18
C ALA A 125 7.43 22.09 6.96
N LYS A 126 6.65 21.27 6.24
CA LYS A 126 5.78 21.71 5.13
C LYS A 126 4.34 22.01 5.59
N LEU A 127 4.02 21.86 6.88
CA LEU A 127 2.72 22.21 7.46
C LEU A 127 2.67 23.68 7.93
N VAL A 128 3.21 24.59 7.12
CA VAL A 128 3.10 26.04 7.38
C VAL A 128 1.69 26.50 7.03
N ALA A 129 1.15 27.44 7.80
CA ALA A 129 -0.25 27.88 7.71
C ALA A 129 -0.67 28.31 6.29
N ASP A 130 0.22 28.99 5.57
CA ASP A 130 0.01 29.44 4.20
C ASP A 130 -0.08 28.30 3.18
N LYS A 131 0.50 27.13 3.46
CA LYS A 131 0.43 25.91 2.63
C LYS A 131 -0.69 24.97 3.05
N PHE A 132 -1.01 24.93 4.34
CA PHE A 132 -2.01 24.02 4.88
C PHE A 132 -3.44 24.59 4.87
N LEU A 133 -3.61 25.88 5.18
CA LEU A 133 -4.92 26.55 5.22
C LEU A 133 -5.29 27.11 3.84
N GLN A 134 -5.22 26.25 2.82
CA GLN A 134 -5.64 26.58 1.46
C GLN A 134 -6.90 25.81 1.07
N PRO A 135 -7.80 26.37 0.24
CA PRO A 135 -8.97 25.65 -0.25
C PRO A 135 -8.65 24.30 -0.91
N GLN A 136 -7.46 24.19 -1.51
CA GLN A 136 -6.93 22.98 -2.14
C GLN A 136 -6.78 21.83 -1.12
N THR A 137 -6.42 22.11 0.14
CA THR A 137 -6.22 21.07 1.15
C THR A 137 -7.53 20.42 1.58
N LEU A 138 -8.62 21.20 1.60
CA LEU A 138 -9.96 20.64 1.80
C LEU A 138 -10.32 19.67 0.67
N GLY A 139 -9.96 20.01 -0.58
CA GLY A 139 -10.11 19.11 -1.72
C GLY A 139 -9.32 17.80 -1.54
N ILE A 140 -8.08 17.87 -1.06
CA ILE A 140 -7.25 16.68 -0.78
C ILE A 140 -7.91 15.77 0.26
N LEU A 141 -8.45 16.35 1.33
CA LEU A 141 -9.14 15.59 2.38
C LEU A 141 -10.38 14.88 1.81
N VAL A 142 -11.27 15.61 1.15
CA VAL A 142 -12.50 15.03 0.58
C VAL A 142 -12.18 13.97 -0.48
N LEU A 143 -11.22 14.22 -1.37
CA LEU A 143 -10.82 13.25 -2.38
C LEU A 143 -10.15 12.02 -1.78
N GLY A 144 -9.43 12.16 -0.66
CA GLY A 144 -8.78 11.06 0.03
C GLY A 144 -9.78 10.00 0.51
N VAL A 145 -10.85 10.41 1.20
CA VAL A 145 -11.88 9.45 1.67
C VAL A 145 -12.59 8.76 0.50
N ILE A 146 -12.90 9.50 -0.56
CA ILE A 146 -13.53 8.95 -1.77
C ILE A 146 -12.59 7.97 -2.47
N ALA A 147 -11.28 8.27 -2.55
CA ALA A 147 -10.29 7.40 -3.17
C ALA A 147 -10.21 6.03 -2.46
N PHE A 148 -10.25 6.01 -1.12
CA PHE A 148 -10.35 4.74 -0.37
C PHE A 148 -11.67 4.01 -0.64
N GLY A 149 -12.77 4.76 -0.73
CA GLY A 149 -14.08 4.19 -1.06
C GLY A 149 -14.10 3.51 -2.43
N ILE A 150 -13.57 4.19 -3.45
CA ILE A 150 -13.47 3.64 -4.81
C ILE A 150 -12.50 2.48 -4.86
N GLY A 151 -11.33 2.58 -4.21
CA GLY A 151 -10.32 1.52 -4.20
C GLY A 151 -10.83 0.23 -3.57
N THR A 152 -11.50 0.33 -2.42
CA THR A 152 -12.13 -0.84 -1.77
C THR A 152 -13.25 -1.44 -2.60
N ALA A 153 -14.13 -0.61 -3.18
CA ALA A 153 -15.20 -1.06 -4.05
C ALA A 153 -14.67 -1.76 -5.31
N ALA A 154 -13.69 -1.17 -5.99
CA ALA A 154 -13.05 -1.73 -7.16
C ALA A 154 -12.35 -3.05 -6.86
N GLY A 155 -11.66 -3.17 -5.72
CA GLY A 155 -11.03 -4.42 -5.29
C GLY A 155 -12.05 -5.55 -5.08
N VAL A 156 -13.18 -5.26 -4.42
CA VAL A 156 -14.28 -6.21 -4.23
C VAL A 156 -14.92 -6.62 -5.56
N LEU A 157 -15.16 -5.65 -6.46
CA LEU A 157 -15.72 -5.92 -7.78
C LEU A 157 -14.76 -6.77 -8.63
N MET A 158 -13.46 -6.50 -8.58
CA MET A 158 -12.46 -7.32 -9.27
C MET A 158 -12.45 -8.75 -8.74
N ALA A 159 -12.54 -8.95 -7.42
CA ALA A 159 -12.67 -10.30 -6.85
C ALA A 159 -13.93 -11.02 -7.34
N LYS A 160 -15.06 -10.32 -7.50
CA LYS A 160 -16.28 -10.87 -8.10
C LYS A 160 -16.11 -11.22 -9.58
N LEU A 161 -15.43 -10.38 -10.35
CA LEU A 161 -15.14 -10.66 -11.76
C LEU A 161 -14.26 -11.91 -11.90
N LEU A 162 -13.23 -12.06 -11.07
CA LEU A 162 -12.37 -13.24 -11.05
C LEU A 162 -13.14 -14.53 -10.69
N ASN A 163 -14.23 -14.43 -9.93
CA ASN A 163 -15.10 -15.57 -9.61
C ASN A 163 -15.89 -16.11 -10.80
N LEU A 164 -15.95 -15.37 -11.91
CA LEU A 164 -16.61 -15.83 -13.14
C LEU A 164 -15.70 -16.71 -14.00
N CYS A 165 -14.37 -16.55 -13.90
CA CYS A 165 -13.40 -17.23 -14.75
C CYS A 165 -12.41 -18.15 -14.01
N SER A 166 -12.45 -18.19 -12.67
CA SER A 166 -11.51 -18.99 -11.86
C SER A 166 -12.14 -20.28 -11.36
N LYS A 167 -11.38 -21.39 -11.42
CA LYS A 167 -11.79 -22.69 -10.83
C LYS A 167 -11.98 -22.60 -9.31
N ASN A 168 -11.04 -21.92 -8.65
CA ASN A 168 -11.11 -21.64 -7.22
C ASN A 168 -11.65 -20.23 -7.02
N LYS A 169 -12.89 -20.11 -6.54
CA LYS A 169 -13.51 -18.81 -6.28
C LYS A 169 -12.76 -18.10 -5.14
N ILE A 170 -12.46 -16.82 -5.36
CA ILE A 170 -11.84 -15.90 -4.43
C ILE A 170 -12.93 -15.29 -3.56
N ASN A 171 -12.73 -15.31 -2.24
CA ASN A 171 -13.62 -14.62 -1.31
C ASN A 171 -13.54 -13.11 -1.55
N PRO A 172 -14.64 -12.40 -1.90
CA PRO A 172 -14.59 -10.97 -2.21
C PRO A 172 -14.13 -10.08 -1.04
N LEU A 173 -14.14 -10.58 0.20
CA LEU A 173 -13.54 -9.90 1.35
C LEU A 173 -12.02 -9.68 1.16
N ILE A 174 -11.34 -10.54 0.42
CA ILE A 174 -9.92 -10.38 0.09
C ILE A 174 -9.71 -9.22 -0.88
N GLY A 175 -10.71 -8.91 -1.71
CA GLY A 175 -10.63 -7.83 -2.70
C GLY A 175 -10.42 -6.46 -2.06
N SER A 176 -11.10 -6.18 -0.94
CA SER A 176 -10.94 -4.89 -0.24
C SER A 176 -9.59 -4.78 0.49
N ALA A 177 -8.99 -5.90 0.90
CA ALA A 177 -7.66 -5.94 1.49
C ALA A 177 -6.52 -5.59 0.49
N GLY A 178 -6.84 -5.41 -0.79
CA GLY A 178 -5.92 -4.88 -1.80
C GLY A 178 -5.52 -3.41 -1.57
N VAL A 179 -6.27 -2.67 -0.74
CA VAL A 179 -5.85 -1.34 -0.29
C VAL A 179 -4.62 -1.46 0.60
N SER A 180 -3.52 -0.81 0.22
CA SER A 180 -2.18 -0.99 0.79
C SER A 180 -1.98 -0.40 2.21
N ALA A 181 -2.89 -0.65 3.15
CA ALA A 181 -2.75 -0.28 4.56
C ALA A 181 -2.23 -1.48 5.36
N VAL A 182 -0.95 -1.82 5.17
CA VAL A 182 -0.32 -2.97 5.81
C VAL A 182 -0.10 -2.75 7.32
N PRO A 183 -0.27 -3.77 8.19
CA PRO A 183 -0.98 -5.03 7.98
C PRO A 183 -2.51 -4.91 8.24
N MET A 184 -3.00 -3.72 8.60
CA MET A 184 -4.33 -3.50 9.15
C MET A 184 -5.47 -3.77 8.15
N ALA A 185 -5.28 -3.53 6.85
CA ALA A 185 -6.27 -3.80 5.80
C ALA A 185 -6.62 -5.29 5.66
N ALA A 186 -5.70 -6.18 6.04
CA ALA A 186 -5.95 -7.62 6.06
C ALA A 186 -6.53 -8.10 7.41
N ARG A 187 -6.45 -7.26 8.46
CA ARG A 187 -6.98 -7.56 9.79
C ARG A 187 -8.44 -7.13 9.97
N VAL A 188 -8.87 -6.10 9.26
CA VAL A 188 -10.25 -5.57 9.21
C VAL A 188 -11.16 -6.48 8.39
#